data_AF-A0A661JJ70-F1
#
_entry.id   AF-A0A661JJ70-F1
#
_cell.length_a   1.000
_cell.length_b   1.000
_cell.length_c   1.000
_cell.angle_alpha   90.00
_cell.angle_beta   90.00
_cell.angle_gamma   90.00
#
_symmetry.space_group_name_H-M   'P 1'
#
loop_
_entity.id
_entity.type
_entity.pdbx_description
1 polymer ?
#
loop_
_entity_poly.entity_id
_entity_poly.type
_entity_poly.pdbx_seq_one_letter_code
_entity_poly.pdbx_strand_id
1 'polypeptide(L)'
;MEVSPYALRFRKRHAPRLLRENLPLQVAEFILPPYEYRAAKAYGLRCRVPVIPVDSCLKSRVLLRRAVELFSAENLRRLKEEDPEGPLRGEYALARRCWQDGSMAQWFLSNGWDLRRERAMARRIRQILSRHPTKRLLHIGGWMHMLPLPGTLFHLLEDLGPERRLLEPLTFDENLSNKRLRAMVVRDFYFWFYFRRAHPGP
;
A
#
# COMPACT_ATOMS: atom_id res chain seq x y z
N MET A 1 -4.82 -4.22 -5.06
CA MET A 1 -3.82 -3.95 -4.01
C MET A 1 -2.47 -3.72 -4.63
N GLU A 2 -1.87 -2.58 -4.36
CA GLU A 2 -0.44 -2.32 -4.60
C GLU A 2 0.40 -3.16 -3.63
N VAL A 3 0.57 -4.43 -3.97
CA VAL A 3 1.52 -5.28 -3.28
C VAL A 3 2.07 -6.28 -4.28
N SER A 4 3.37 -6.50 -4.20
CA SER A 4 4.06 -7.44 -5.07
C SER A 4 3.64 -8.88 -4.75
N PRO A 5 3.15 -9.66 -5.73
CA PRO A 5 2.87 -11.08 -5.54
C PRO A 5 4.08 -11.87 -5.06
N TYR A 6 5.29 -11.48 -5.48
CA TYR A 6 6.54 -12.09 -5.01
C TYR A 6 6.76 -11.81 -3.53
N ALA A 7 6.57 -10.56 -3.10
CA ALA A 7 6.73 -10.17 -1.70
C ALA A 7 5.75 -10.90 -0.79
N LEU A 8 4.49 -11.07 -1.21
CA LEU A 8 3.51 -11.87 -0.48
C LEU A 8 3.94 -13.33 -0.33
N ARG A 9 4.42 -13.96 -1.40
CA ARG A 9 4.91 -15.36 -1.35
C ARG A 9 6.13 -15.50 -0.46
N PHE A 10 7.08 -14.56 -0.56
CA PHE A 10 8.26 -14.54 0.31
C PHE A 10 7.84 -14.50 1.78
N ARG A 11 7.01 -13.53 2.16
CA ARG A 11 6.55 -13.38 3.53
C ARG A 11 5.78 -14.58 4.03
N LYS A 12 4.86 -15.13 3.24
CA LYS A 12 4.13 -16.36 3.58
C LYS A 12 5.07 -17.55 3.84
N ARG A 13 6.17 -17.67 3.09
CA ARG A 13 7.15 -18.75 3.22
C ARG A 13 8.06 -18.56 4.44
N HIS A 14 8.53 -17.34 4.69
CA HIS A 14 9.60 -17.09 5.66
C HIS A 14 9.11 -16.59 7.03
N ALA A 15 7.94 -15.94 7.10
CA ALA A 15 7.42 -15.40 8.35
C ALA A 15 7.30 -16.42 9.49
N PRO A 16 6.81 -17.66 9.28
CA PRO A 16 6.71 -18.64 10.38
C PRO A 16 8.05 -19.04 11.01
N ARG A 17 9.17 -18.85 10.29
CA ARG A 17 10.52 -19.08 10.80
C ARG A 17 11.07 -17.81 11.45
N LEU A 18 10.96 -16.67 10.76
CA LEU A 18 11.54 -15.40 11.22
C LEU A 18 10.84 -14.86 12.47
N LEU A 19 9.53 -15.06 12.61
CA LEU A 19 8.74 -14.57 13.76
C LEU A 19 8.84 -15.46 15.02
N ARG A 20 9.67 -16.51 15.01
CA ARG A 20 9.88 -17.34 16.23
C ARG A 20 10.79 -16.67 17.24
N GLU A 21 11.54 -15.67 16.80
CA GLU A 21 12.42 -14.87 17.64
C GLU A 21 11.63 -13.71 18.26
N ASN A 22 12.01 -13.26 19.45
CA ASN A 22 11.48 -12.02 20.03
C ASN A 22 12.03 -10.82 19.23
N LEU A 23 11.38 -10.54 18.10
CA LEU A 23 11.73 -9.43 17.24
C LEU A 23 11.08 -8.14 17.71
N PRO A 24 11.75 -6.99 17.54
CA PRO A 24 11.10 -5.68 17.68
C PRO A 24 9.86 -5.61 16.79
N LEU A 25 8.79 -4.97 17.28
CA LEU A 25 7.50 -4.88 16.59
C LEU A 25 7.64 -4.41 15.13
N GLN A 26 8.51 -3.43 14.90
CA GLN A 26 8.80 -2.87 13.58
C GLN A 26 9.29 -3.92 12.57
N VAL A 27 10.15 -4.83 13.04
CA VAL A 27 10.72 -5.91 12.23
C VAL A 27 9.67 -6.98 11.98
N ALA A 28 8.92 -7.35 13.03
CA ALA A 28 7.82 -8.31 12.90
C ALA A 28 6.78 -7.84 11.87
N GLU A 29 6.38 -6.57 11.91
CA GLU A 29 5.46 -5.96 10.95
C GLU A 29 6.03 -5.93 9.52
N PHE A 30 7.33 -5.69 9.34
CA PHE A 30 7.97 -5.74 8.02
C PHE A 30 7.96 -7.15 7.40
N ILE A 31 8.10 -8.18 8.25
CA ILE A 31 8.07 -9.61 7.86
C ILE A 31 6.65 -10.04 7.48
N LEU A 32 5.63 -9.52 8.16
CA LEU A 32 4.24 -9.81 7.86
C LEU A 32 3.80 -9.14 6.54
N PRO A 33 2.80 -9.71 5.82
CA PRO A 33 2.20 -9.01 4.71
C PRO A 33 1.75 -7.62 5.13
N PRO A 34 1.90 -6.59 4.27
CA PRO A 34 1.51 -5.23 4.59
C PRO A 34 0.10 -5.18 5.16
N TYR A 35 -0.09 -4.34 6.17
CA TYR A 35 -1.34 -4.25 6.88
C TYR A 35 -2.53 -3.99 5.93
N GLU A 36 -2.38 -3.13 4.94
CA GLU A 36 -3.41 -2.83 3.94
C GLU A 36 -3.86 -4.08 3.19
N TYR A 37 -2.91 -4.97 2.87
CA TYR A 37 -3.21 -6.25 2.25
C TYR A 37 -3.96 -7.16 3.22
N ARG A 38 -3.56 -7.23 4.49
CA ARG A 38 -4.25 -8.03 5.51
C ARG A 38 -5.68 -7.54 5.72
N ALA A 39 -5.87 -6.22 5.88
CA ALA A 39 -7.17 -5.58 6.04
C ALA A 39 -8.07 -5.81 4.83
N ALA A 40 -7.55 -5.56 3.62
CA ALA A 40 -8.29 -5.81 2.39
C ALA A 40 -8.66 -7.30 2.25
N LYS A 41 -7.75 -8.23 2.57
CA LYS A 41 -8.03 -9.67 2.52
C LYS A 41 -9.08 -10.10 3.53
N ALA A 42 -9.05 -9.58 4.75
CA ALA A 42 -10.06 -9.87 5.77
C ALA A 42 -11.44 -9.36 5.33
N TYR A 43 -11.51 -8.12 4.84
CA TYR A 43 -12.74 -7.56 4.26
C TYR A 43 -13.23 -8.38 3.07
N GLY A 44 -12.35 -8.69 2.13
CA GLY A 44 -12.68 -9.47 0.94
C GLY A 44 -13.17 -10.88 1.24
N LEU A 45 -12.62 -11.54 2.27
CA LEU A 45 -13.13 -12.83 2.74
C LEU A 45 -14.56 -12.71 3.27
N ARG A 46 -14.79 -11.74 4.16
CA ARG A 46 -16.11 -11.50 4.77
C ARG A 46 -17.17 -11.13 3.73
N CYS A 47 -16.82 -10.30 2.75
CA CYS A 47 -17.74 -9.77 1.75
C CYS A 47 -17.72 -10.55 0.42
N ARG A 48 -16.95 -11.65 0.34
CA ARG A 48 -16.74 -12.46 -0.88
C ARG A 48 -16.25 -11.62 -2.08
N VAL A 49 -15.38 -10.64 -1.82
CA VAL A 49 -14.74 -9.80 -2.84
C VAL A 49 -13.30 -10.28 -3.07
N PRO A 50 -12.89 -10.58 -4.31
CA PRO A 50 -11.53 -10.98 -4.60
C PRO A 50 -10.55 -9.82 -4.40
N VAL A 51 -9.43 -10.10 -3.75
CA VAL A 51 -8.36 -9.13 -3.49
C VAL A 51 -7.14 -9.53 -4.31
N ILE A 52 -6.84 -8.72 -5.33
CA ILE A 52 -5.83 -9.03 -6.33
C ILE A 52 -4.60 -8.13 -6.15
N PRO A 53 -3.39 -8.70 -5.99
CA PRO A 53 -2.14 -7.95 -6.01
C PRO A 53 -1.80 -7.52 -7.45
N VAL A 54 -1.54 -6.24 -7.68
CA VAL A 54 -1.30 -5.68 -9.04
C VAL A 54 0.11 -5.12 -9.25
N ASP A 55 0.94 -5.03 -8.20
CA ASP A 55 2.26 -4.41 -8.28
C ASP A 55 3.31 -5.31 -8.97
N SER A 56 4.39 -4.68 -9.45
CA SER A 56 5.58 -5.33 -10.01
C SER A 56 6.32 -6.19 -8.98
N CYS A 57 6.84 -7.31 -9.45
CA CYS A 57 7.71 -8.17 -8.65
C CYS A 57 9.19 -7.77 -8.69
N LEU A 58 9.60 -6.88 -9.61
CA LEU A 58 11.03 -6.65 -9.91
C LEU A 58 11.80 -6.11 -8.71
N LYS A 59 11.39 -4.96 -8.15
CA LYS A 59 12.04 -4.37 -6.98
C LYS A 59 12.02 -5.31 -5.78
N SER A 60 10.87 -5.95 -5.51
CA SER A 60 10.76 -6.88 -4.38
C SER A 60 11.67 -8.10 -4.52
N ARG A 61 11.91 -8.62 -5.73
CA ARG A 61 12.84 -9.74 -5.95
C ARG A 61 14.27 -9.35 -5.57
N VAL A 62 14.70 -8.15 -5.96
CA VAL A 62 16.05 -7.65 -5.66
C VAL A 62 16.20 -7.40 -4.16
N LEU A 63 15.27 -6.65 -3.56
CA LEU A 63 15.34 -6.27 -2.15
C LEU A 63 15.20 -7.47 -1.20
N LEU A 64 14.23 -8.35 -1.43
CA LEU A 64 13.96 -9.47 -0.52
C LEU A 64 14.97 -10.61 -0.66
N ARG A 65 15.67 -10.74 -1.79
CA ARG A 65 16.81 -11.67 -1.90
C ARG A 65 17.91 -11.33 -0.89
N ARG A 66 18.12 -10.02 -0.63
CA ARG A 66 19.10 -9.52 0.34
C ARG A 66 18.53 -9.36 1.74
N ALA A 67 17.21 -9.43 1.92
CA ALA A 67 16.57 -9.20 3.21
C ALA A 67 16.97 -10.23 4.27
N VAL A 68 17.31 -11.46 3.90
CA VAL A 68 17.78 -12.47 4.86
C VAL A 68 19.05 -12.01 5.59
N GLU A 69 19.95 -11.31 4.89
CA GLU A 69 21.18 -10.74 5.47
C GLU A 69 20.86 -9.54 6.37
N LEU A 70 19.82 -8.77 6.04
CA LEU A 70 19.38 -7.60 6.81
C LEU A 70 18.76 -8.00 8.17
N PHE A 71 18.22 -9.21 8.30
CA PHE A 71 17.71 -9.75 9.56
C PHE A 71 18.79 -10.44 10.42
N SER A 72 20.08 -10.15 10.22
CA SER A 72 21.13 -10.66 11.10
C SER A 72 20.91 -10.19 12.54
N ALA A 73 21.31 -11.01 13.52
CA ALA A 73 21.20 -10.66 14.93
C ALA A 73 21.91 -9.33 15.27
N GLU A 74 22.99 -9.00 14.54
CA GLU A 74 23.70 -7.73 14.68
C GLU A 74 22.85 -6.52 14.25
N ASN A 75 22.18 -6.60 13.09
CA ASN A 75 21.30 -5.53 12.61
C ASN A 75 20.07 -5.36 13.50
N LEU A 76 19.53 -6.47 14.03
CA LEU A 76 18.41 -6.44 14.97
C LEU A 76 18.76 -5.74 16.29
N ARG A 77 19.98 -5.92 16.80
CA ARG A 77 20.46 -5.23 18.01
C ARG A 77 20.65 -3.73 17.83
N ARG A 78 20.88 -3.26 16.59
CA ARG A 78 21.10 -1.84 16.27
C ARG A 78 19.80 -1.06 16.05
N LEU A 79 18.66 -1.74 15.93
CA LEU A 79 17.36 -1.09 15.80
C LEU A 79 17.01 -0.38 17.11
N LYS A 80 16.94 0.94 17.06
CA LYS A 80 16.37 1.75 18.13
C LYS A 80 14.85 1.75 17.99
N GLU A 81 14.15 1.64 19.11
CA GLU A 81 12.71 1.87 19.13
C GLU A 81 12.45 3.36 18.86
N GLU A 82 12.10 3.68 17.62
CA GLU A 82 11.60 5.00 17.25
C GLU A 82 10.07 5.07 17.38
N ASP A 83 9.57 6.22 17.83
CA ASP A 83 8.15 6.56 17.77
C ASP A 83 7.69 6.59 16.31
N PRO A 84 6.81 5.65 15.89
CA PRO A 84 6.35 5.59 14.52
C PRO A 84 5.36 6.71 14.16
N GLU A 85 4.79 7.43 15.13
CA GLU A 85 3.73 8.41 14.87
C GLU A 85 4.24 9.70 14.23
N GLY A 86 5.43 10.17 14.61
CA GLY A 86 6.03 11.39 14.06
C GLY A 86 6.20 11.34 12.53
N PRO A 87 6.93 10.35 11.99
CA PRO A 87 7.08 10.15 10.55
C PRO A 87 5.73 9.95 9.84
N LEU A 88 4.79 9.24 10.47
CA LEU A 88 3.46 8.99 9.90
C LEU A 88 2.64 10.27 9.72
N ARG A 89 2.61 11.14 10.74
CA ARG A 89 1.94 12.45 10.66
C ARG A 89 2.54 13.31 9.54
N GLY A 90 3.87 13.27 9.39
CA GLY A 90 4.59 13.95 8.31
C GLY A 90 4.16 13.48 6.92
N GLU A 91 4.11 12.15 6.71
CA GLU A 91 3.67 11.54 5.45
C GLU A 91 2.23 11.93 5.09
N TYR A 92 1.30 11.91 6.05
CA TYR A 92 -0.08 12.34 5.80
C TYR A 92 -0.21 13.83 5.50
N ALA A 93 0.54 14.68 6.22
CA ALA A 93 0.57 16.11 5.95
C ALA A 93 1.13 16.40 4.55
N LEU A 94 2.19 15.69 4.13
CA LEU A 94 2.75 15.79 2.80
C LEU A 94 1.76 15.32 1.73
N ALA A 95 1.15 14.16 1.94
CA ALA A 95 0.13 13.61 1.03
C ALA A 95 -1.02 14.61 0.82
N ARG A 96 -1.54 15.21 1.90
CA ARG A 96 -2.60 16.23 1.83
C ARG A 96 -2.16 17.46 1.03
N ARG A 97 -0.95 17.98 1.29
CA ARG A 97 -0.41 19.12 0.55
C ARG A 97 -0.31 18.82 -0.93
N CYS A 98 0.29 17.69 -1.30
CA CYS A 98 0.40 17.26 -2.69
C CYS A 98 -0.96 16.93 -3.35
N TRP A 99 -1.96 16.54 -2.55
CA TRP A 99 -3.31 16.28 -3.04
C TRP A 99 -4.06 17.56 -3.44
N GLN A 100 -3.77 18.65 -2.71
CA GLN A 100 -4.35 19.98 -2.88
C GLN A 100 -3.56 20.80 -3.91
N ASP A 101 -2.23 20.69 -3.91
CA ASP A 101 -1.30 21.41 -4.78
C ASP A 101 -0.39 20.42 -5.55
N GLY A 102 -0.68 20.27 -6.84
CA GLY A 102 0.06 19.38 -7.74
C GLY A 102 1.49 19.85 -8.07
N SER A 103 1.82 21.13 -7.84
CA SER A 103 3.16 21.66 -8.18
C SER A 103 4.25 21.05 -7.29
N MET A 104 3.97 20.91 -5.99
CA MET A 104 4.86 20.25 -5.02
C MET A 104 5.06 18.77 -5.36
N ALA A 105 3.99 18.12 -5.83
CA ALA A 105 4.02 16.71 -6.22
C ALA A 105 4.88 16.44 -7.45
N GLN A 106 5.01 17.41 -8.36
CA GLN A 106 5.82 17.28 -9.58
C GLN A 106 7.31 17.11 -9.27
N TRP A 107 7.81 17.77 -8.22
CA TRP A 107 9.20 17.60 -7.77
C TRP A 107 9.49 16.15 -7.33
N PHE A 108 8.57 15.52 -6.62
CA PHE A 108 8.71 14.12 -6.18
C PHE A 108 8.73 13.15 -7.35
N LEU A 109 7.89 13.36 -8.37
CA LEU A 109 7.85 12.50 -9.55
C LEU A 109 9.08 12.66 -10.44
N SER A 110 9.70 13.84 -10.42
CA SER A 110 10.90 14.12 -11.22
C SER A 110 12.13 13.35 -10.71
N ASN A 111 12.10 12.89 -9.45
CA ASN A 111 13.20 12.18 -8.80
C ASN A 111 12.92 10.67 -8.69
N GLY A 112 13.25 9.91 -9.73
CA GLY A 112 13.31 8.44 -9.65
C GLY A 112 11.95 7.72 -9.69
N TRP A 113 10.89 8.37 -10.19
CA TRP A 113 9.60 7.75 -10.40
C TRP A 113 9.66 6.64 -11.45
N ASP A 114 9.19 5.45 -11.10
CA ASP A 114 9.28 4.26 -11.95
C ASP A 114 8.08 4.17 -12.90
N LEU A 115 8.13 4.90 -14.01
CA LEU A 115 7.08 4.89 -15.03
C LEU A 115 6.79 3.49 -15.60
N ARG A 116 7.78 2.58 -15.59
CA ARG A 116 7.56 1.20 -16.05
C ARG A 116 6.67 0.44 -15.08
N ARG A 117 6.85 0.65 -13.77
CA ARG A 117 5.97 0.11 -12.72
C ARG A 117 4.54 0.63 -12.88
N GLU A 118 4.36 1.94 -13.06
CA GLU A 118 3.03 2.54 -13.23
C GLU A 118 2.28 1.96 -14.43
N ARG A 119 2.93 1.92 -15.60
CA ARG A 119 2.34 1.33 -16.82
C ARG A 119 2.00 -0.15 -16.65
N ALA A 120 2.83 -0.91 -15.94
CA ALA A 120 2.55 -2.31 -15.66
C ALA A 120 1.32 -2.48 -14.75
N MET A 121 1.17 -1.64 -13.73
CA MET A 121 -0.02 -1.63 -12.87
C MET A 121 -1.27 -1.22 -13.64
N ALA A 122 -1.20 -0.15 -14.43
CA ALA A 122 -2.30 0.32 -15.27
C ALA A 122 -2.78 -0.79 -16.24
N ARG A 123 -1.84 -1.45 -16.93
CA ARG A 123 -2.14 -2.57 -17.83
C ARG A 123 -2.87 -3.71 -17.10
N ARG A 124 -2.42 -4.09 -15.91
CA ARG A 124 -3.07 -5.15 -15.11
C ARG A 124 -4.48 -4.77 -14.68
N ILE A 125 -4.68 -3.52 -14.24
CA ILE A 125 -6.02 -3.02 -13.87
C ILE A 125 -6.96 -3.09 -15.07
N ARG A 126 -6.52 -2.64 -16.25
CA ARG A 126 -7.30 -2.74 -17.50
C ARG A 126 -7.64 -4.19 -17.85
N GLN A 127 -6.69 -5.11 -17.71
CA GLN A 127 -6.91 -6.54 -17.96
C GLN A 127 -7.88 -7.19 -16.95
N ILE A 128 -8.01 -6.66 -15.74
CA ILE A 128 -9.00 -7.13 -14.76
C ILE A 128 -10.39 -6.60 -15.16
N LEU A 129 -10.48 -5.31 -15.48
CA LEU A 129 -11.74 -4.68 -15.89
C LEU A 129 -12.29 -5.27 -17.20
N SER A 130 -11.43 -5.60 -18.17
CA SER A 130 -11.86 -6.21 -19.43
C SER A 130 -12.46 -7.59 -19.24
N ARG A 131 -11.96 -8.37 -18.27
CA ARG A 131 -12.50 -9.70 -17.92
C ARG A 131 -13.76 -9.63 -17.06
N HIS A 132 -14.03 -8.48 -16.44
CA HIS A 132 -15.14 -8.27 -15.51
C HIS A 132 -15.88 -6.96 -15.82
N PRO A 133 -16.48 -6.82 -17.02
CA PRO A 133 -16.97 -5.54 -17.54
C PRO A 133 -18.09 -4.90 -16.71
N THR A 134 -18.83 -5.70 -15.93
CA THR A 134 -19.94 -5.24 -15.07
C THR A 134 -19.53 -5.02 -13.61
N LYS A 135 -18.28 -5.32 -13.25
CA LYS A 135 -17.80 -5.22 -11.87
C LYS A 135 -17.12 -3.88 -11.64
N ARG A 136 -17.27 -3.38 -10.40
CA ARG A 136 -16.54 -2.22 -9.90
C ARG A 136 -15.18 -2.69 -9.37
N LEU A 137 -14.16 -1.87 -9.57
CA LEU A 137 -12.81 -2.15 -9.08
C LEU A 137 -12.41 -1.09 -8.06
N LEU A 138 -11.74 -1.57 -7.02
CA LEU A 138 -11.23 -0.76 -5.94
C LEU A 138 -9.72 -1.03 -5.80
N HIS A 139 -8.89 -0.05 -6.11
CA HIS A 139 -7.44 -0.18 -5.96
C HIS A 139 -6.99 0.54 -4.69
N ILE A 140 -6.31 -0.19 -3.81
CA ILE A 140 -5.65 0.36 -2.62
C ILE A 140 -4.15 0.36 -2.87
N GLY A 141 -3.52 1.51 -2.67
CA GLY A 141 -2.08 1.74 -2.87
C GLY A 141 -1.63 3.07 -2.25
N GLY A 142 -0.37 3.45 -2.43
CA GLY A 142 0.22 4.69 -1.94
C GLY A 142 -0.30 5.94 -2.65
N TRP A 143 -0.37 7.07 -1.94
CA TRP A 143 -0.96 8.32 -2.42
C TRP A 143 -0.28 8.88 -3.66
N MET A 144 1.02 8.65 -3.84
CA MET A 144 1.76 9.16 -5.00
C MET A 144 1.21 8.62 -6.34
N HIS A 145 0.69 7.39 -6.34
CA HIS A 145 0.05 6.78 -7.51
C HIS A 145 -1.26 7.48 -7.92
N MET A 146 -1.85 8.23 -7.00
CA MET A 146 -3.17 8.83 -7.10
C MET A 146 -3.13 10.30 -7.52
N LEU A 147 -1.93 10.88 -7.63
CA LEU A 147 -1.75 12.27 -7.99
C LEU A 147 -2.17 12.49 -9.45
N PRO A 148 -2.84 13.60 -9.78
CA PRO A 148 -3.28 13.92 -11.13
C PRO A 148 -2.14 14.49 -12.00
N LEU A 149 -1.01 13.78 -12.03
CA LEU A 149 0.21 14.20 -12.72
C LEU A 149 0.60 13.22 -13.81
N PRO A 150 1.23 13.68 -14.91
CA PRO A 150 1.67 12.83 -15.99
C PRO A 150 2.50 11.63 -15.51
N GLY A 151 2.08 10.43 -15.94
CA GLY A 151 2.81 9.19 -15.67
C GLY A 151 2.51 8.51 -14.34
N THR A 152 1.66 9.08 -13.49
CA THR A 152 1.10 8.37 -12.32
C THR A 152 0.05 7.35 -12.75
N LEU A 153 -0.26 6.38 -11.90
CA LEU A 153 -1.32 5.41 -12.14
C LEU A 153 -2.68 6.07 -12.40
N PHE A 154 -3.00 7.16 -11.68
CA PHE A 154 -4.24 7.91 -11.87
C PHE A 154 -4.32 8.49 -13.28
N HIS A 155 -3.27 9.21 -13.72
CA HIS A 155 -3.23 9.78 -15.06
C HIS A 155 -3.29 8.69 -16.15
N LEU A 156 -2.63 7.54 -15.96
CA LEU A 156 -2.64 6.44 -16.93
C LEU A 156 -4.00 5.72 -17.07
N LEU A 157 -4.95 6.02 -16.18
CA LEU A 157 -6.28 5.41 -16.13
C LEU A 157 -7.39 6.47 -16.15
N GLU A 158 -7.08 7.72 -16.50
CA GLU A 158 -8.03 8.85 -16.46
C GLU A 158 -9.25 8.63 -17.38
N ASP A 159 -9.04 7.99 -18.53
CA ASP A 159 -10.07 7.59 -19.49
C ASP A 159 -11.12 6.63 -18.90
N LEU A 160 -10.80 5.97 -17.78
CA LEU A 160 -11.74 5.12 -17.06
C LEU A 160 -12.61 5.89 -16.06
N GLY A 161 -12.43 7.21 -15.94
CA GLY A 161 -13.13 8.07 -14.98
C GLY A 161 -12.96 7.67 -13.51
N PRO A 162 -11.72 7.44 -13.01
CA PRO A 162 -11.52 7.04 -11.63
C PRO A 162 -11.88 8.12 -10.62
N GLU A 163 -12.58 7.74 -9.56
CA GLU A 163 -12.65 8.55 -8.34
C GLU A 163 -11.45 8.23 -7.45
N ARG A 164 -10.86 9.26 -6.83
CA ARG A 164 -9.71 9.14 -5.92
C ARG A 164 -10.10 9.63 -4.52
N ARG A 165 -9.70 8.88 -3.49
CA ARG A 165 -9.94 9.26 -2.08
C ARG A 165 -8.68 9.09 -1.25
N LEU A 166 -8.31 10.17 -0.57
CA LEU A 166 -7.34 10.15 0.52
C LEU A 166 -8.06 9.68 1.78
N LEU A 167 -7.59 8.64 2.48
CA LEU A 167 -8.10 8.39 3.82
C LEU A 167 -7.30 9.19 4.82
N GLU A 168 -7.96 9.58 5.89
CA GLU A 168 -7.29 10.08 7.08
C GLU A 168 -6.93 8.90 7.99
N PRO A 169 -5.83 9.00 8.75
CA PRO A 169 -5.55 8.03 9.80
C PRO A 169 -6.71 8.05 10.79
N LEU A 170 -7.12 6.87 11.28
CA LEU A 170 -8.10 6.78 12.35
C LEU A 170 -7.51 7.49 13.57
N THR A 171 -8.08 8.64 13.95
CA THR A 171 -7.75 9.28 15.22
C THR A 171 -8.24 8.38 16.34
N PHE A 172 -7.33 8.02 17.24
CA PHE A 172 -7.70 7.34 18.47
C PHE A 172 -8.63 8.23 19.28
N ASP A 173 -9.86 7.77 19.50
CA ASP A 173 -10.70 8.31 20.55
C ASP A 173 -10.18 7.74 21.88
N GLU A 174 -9.57 8.60 22.71
CA GLU A 174 -8.95 8.23 23.99
C GLU A 174 -9.93 7.59 24.98
N ASN A 175 -11.24 7.65 24.71
CA ASN A 175 -12.29 7.08 25.55
C ASN A 175 -12.44 5.54 25.46
N LEU A 176 -11.76 4.87 24.54
CA LEU A 176 -11.75 3.39 24.45
C LEU A 176 -10.68 2.79 25.39
N SER A 177 -11.03 2.71 26.67
CA SER A 177 -10.23 2.31 27.84
C SER A 177 -9.77 0.84 27.90
N ASN A 178 -9.51 0.17 26.77
CA ASN A 178 -9.07 -1.23 26.79
C ASN A 178 -7.56 -1.37 26.50
N LYS A 179 -6.78 -1.65 27.56
CA LYS A 179 -5.31 -1.81 27.52
C LYS A 179 -4.81 -2.87 26.52
N ARG A 180 -5.66 -3.81 26.08
CA ARG A 180 -5.32 -4.81 25.03
C ARG A 180 -5.40 -4.29 23.59
N LEU A 181 -6.01 -3.12 23.36
CA LEU A 181 -6.03 -2.45 22.05
C LEU A 181 -4.84 -1.49 21.85
N ARG A 182 -4.08 -1.18 22.90
CA ARG A 182 -2.94 -0.25 22.89
C ARG A 182 -1.77 -0.69 21.99
N ALA A 183 -1.69 -1.97 21.63
CA ALA A 183 -0.66 -2.49 20.74
C ALA A 183 -1.13 -2.64 19.28
N MET A 184 -2.42 -2.35 18.99
CA MET A 184 -3.03 -2.69 17.71
C MET A 184 -3.18 -1.50 16.77
N VAL A 185 -2.58 -0.35 17.10
CA VAL A 185 -2.80 0.89 16.37
C VAL A 185 -1.52 1.67 16.28
N VAL A 186 -0.72 1.33 15.27
CA VAL A 186 -0.08 2.30 14.39
C VAL A 186 0.25 1.53 13.12
N ARG A 187 -0.17 2.04 11.96
CA ARG A 187 0.35 1.81 10.58
C ARG A 187 -0.75 1.52 9.57
N ASP A 188 -1.59 2.53 9.42
CA ASP A 188 -2.59 2.58 8.38
C ASP A 188 -2.06 3.57 7.33
N PHE A 189 -1.58 3.09 6.18
CA PHE A 189 -1.50 3.91 4.97
C PHE A 189 -2.68 3.52 4.09
N TYR A 190 -3.70 4.39 3.95
CA TYR A 190 -4.80 4.05 3.06
C TYR A 190 -5.09 5.13 2.03
N PHE A 191 -5.08 4.71 0.75
CA PHE A 191 -5.58 5.51 -0.35
C PHE A 191 -6.34 4.60 -1.32
N TRP A 192 -7.49 5.06 -1.81
CA TRP A 192 -8.37 4.26 -2.68
C TRP A 192 -8.54 4.92 -4.05
N PHE A 193 -8.53 4.10 -5.09
CA PHE A 193 -9.25 4.35 -6.34
C PHE A 193 -10.58 3.63 -6.29
N TYR A 194 -11.64 4.33 -6.65
CA TYR A 194 -12.89 3.71 -7.03
C TYR A 194 -13.09 3.88 -8.54
N PHE A 195 -13.12 2.76 -9.28
CA PHE A 195 -13.46 2.76 -10.70
C PHE A 195 -14.95 2.44 -10.85
N ARG A 196 -15.71 3.44 -11.30
CA ARG A 196 -17.03 3.23 -11.89
C ARG A 196 -16.85 3.40 -13.39
N ARG A 197 -17.00 2.33 -14.17
CA ARG A 197 -17.20 2.51 -15.61
C ARG A 197 -18.46 3.35 -15.76
N ALA A 198 -18.35 4.53 -16.38
CA ALA A 198 -19.52 5.17 -16.96
C ALA A 198 -20.13 4.13 -17.90
N HIS A 199 -21.42 3.83 -17.71
CA HIS A 199 -22.14 3.12 -18.76
C HIS A 199 -21.98 3.97 -20.03
N PRO A 200 -21.59 3.40 -21.19
CA PRO A 200 -22.07 4.01 -22.41
C PRO A 200 -23.60 3.89 -22.28
N GLY A 201 -24.27 5.03 -22.12
CA GLY A 201 -25.73 5.05 -22.11
C GLY A 201 -26.26 4.42 -23.40
N PRO A 202 -27.48 3.86 -23.40
CA PRO A 202 -28.23 3.71 -24.64
C PRO A 202 -28.47 5.08 -25.30
#